data_AF-X1ELX6-F1
#
_entry.id   AF-X1ELX6-F1
#
_cell.length_a   1.000
_cell.length_b   1.000
_cell.length_c   1.000
_cell.angle_alpha   90.00
_cell.angle_beta   90.00
_cell.angle_gamma   90.00
#
_symmetry.space_group_name_H-M   'P 1'
#
loop_
_entity.id
_entity.type
_entity.pdbx_description
1 polymer ?
#
loop_
_entity_poly.entity_id
_entity_poly.type
_entity_poly.pdbx_seq_one_letter_code
_entity_poly.pdbx_strand_id
1 'polypeptide(L)'
;MRVLEKVVGLKEFRIIKAYTHYKKKIILDVETKNNEYLCPKCQKKTSSINHRFKHQVRDNSLSNKDTLLNINRKVFYCNPCAYSFTEKLKSVEPRHIYTKRFEQKVFEDCLENTYTRVAKSNHLTYDCVEGIYERIAEICIQHLLSLNEEIEILGIDEISIKKGHKDFQAVVSNVGKGYVIEVLKDRKKETVVEYLQKLPIKA
;
A
#
# COMPACT_ATOMS: atom_id res chain seq x y z
N MET A 1 -11.47 22.56 -14.96
CA MET A 1 -10.53 22.00 -13.95
C MET A 1 -11.20 21.53 -12.66
N ARG A 2 -12.03 22.33 -11.98
CA ARG A 2 -12.69 21.91 -10.71
C ARG A 2 -13.48 20.60 -10.80
N VAL A 3 -14.16 20.34 -11.92
CA VAL A 3 -14.87 19.06 -12.14
C VAL A 3 -13.89 17.88 -12.22
N LEU A 4 -12.79 18.05 -12.97
CA LEU A 4 -11.76 17.01 -13.10
C LEU A 4 -11.09 16.70 -11.75
N GLU A 5 -10.85 17.71 -10.91
CA GLU A 5 -10.35 17.51 -9.55
C GLU A 5 -11.30 16.66 -8.70
N LYS A 6 -12.62 16.85 -8.83
CA LYS A 6 -13.63 16.03 -8.16
C LYS A 6 -13.63 14.59 -8.69
N VAL A 7 -13.50 14.41 -10.00
CA VAL A 7 -13.43 13.07 -10.64
C VAL A 7 -12.17 12.31 -10.21
N VAL A 8 -11.01 12.97 -10.20
CA VAL A 8 -9.75 12.38 -9.73
C VAL A 8 -9.84 12.09 -8.23
N GLY A 9 -10.45 12.96 -7.43
CA GLY A 9 -10.72 12.72 -6.01
C GLY A 9 -9.51 12.85 -5.08
N LEU A 10 -8.33 13.20 -5.60
CA LEU A 10 -7.13 13.45 -4.79
C LEU A 10 -7.12 14.89 -4.26
N LYS A 11 -7.73 15.09 -3.09
CA LYS A 11 -8.00 16.43 -2.52
C LYS A 11 -6.75 17.28 -2.29
N GLU A 12 -5.59 16.68 -2.03
CA GLU A 12 -4.32 17.38 -1.78
C GLU A 12 -3.74 18.08 -3.03
N PHE A 13 -4.19 17.71 -4.22
CA PHE A 13 -3.71 18.26 -5.49
C PHE A 13 -4.69 19.24 -6.11
N ARG A 14 -4.13 20.25 -6.78
CA ARG A 14 -4.79 21.10 -7.77
C ARG A 14 -4.31 20.68 -9.15
N ILE A 15 -5.22 20.49 -10.10
CA ILE A 15 -4.85 20.13 -11.47
C ILE A 15 -4.60 21.41 -12.26
N ILE A 16 -3.38 21.54 -12.79
CA ILE A 16 -2.94 22.69 -13.57
C ILE A 16 -3.25 22.48 -15.05
N LYS A 17 -2.89 21.31 -15.59
CA LYS A 17 -3.12 20.93 -16.99
C LYS A 17 -3.46 19.45 -17.09
N ALA A 18 -4.23 19.11 -18.12
CA ALA A 18 -4.58 17.74 -18.45
C ALA A 18 -4.29 17.47 -19.93
N TYR A 19 -3.60 16.37 -20.20
CA TYR A 19 -3.24 15.93 -21.54
C TYR A 19 -3.96 14.61 -21.84
N THR A 20 -4.98 14.68 -22.69
CA THR A 20 -5.88 13.55 -23.00
C THR A 20 -5.74 13.03 -24.43
N HIS A 21 -4.91 13.67 -25.25
CA HIS A 21 -4.69 13.34 -26.66
C HIS A 21 -4.02 11.98 -26.88
N TYR A 22 -3.36 11.42 -25.86
CA TYR A 22 -2.76 10.09 -25.95
C TYR A 22 -3.82 8.99 -25.97
N LYS A 23 -3.59 7.95 -26.76
CA LYS A 23 -4.53 6.81 -26.89
C LYS A 23 -4.65 6.00 -25.59
N LYS A 24 -3.53 5.66 -24.96
CA LYS A 24 -3.48 4.72 -23.82
C LYS A 24 -3.37 5.38 -22.45
N LYS A 25 -3.11 6.69 -22.37
CA LYS A 25 -2.82 7.39 -21.10
C LYS A 25 -3.46 8.77 -21.02
N ILE A 26 -3.65 9.24 -19.80
CA ILE A 26 -4.00 10.61 -19.44
C ILE A 26 -2.89 11.12 -18.53
N ILE A 27 -2.32 12.28 -18.84
CA ILE A 27 -1.30 12.91 -18.01
C ILE A 27 -1.90 14.15 -17.36
N LEU A 28 -1.78 14.27 -16.05
CA LEU A 28 -2.26 15.39 -15.26
C LEU A 28 -1.07 16.08 -14.62
N ASP A 29 -0.80 17.33 -15.00
CA ASP A 29 0.15 18.16 -14.27
C ASP A 29 -0.55 18.71 -13.03
N VAL A 30 0.02 18.42 -11.86
CA VAL A 30 -0.59 18.73 -10.58
C VAL A 30 0.37 19.44 -9.63
N GLU A 31 -0.20 20.31 -8.80
CA GLU A 31 0.50 20.99 -7.71
C GLU A 31 -0.17 20.68 -6.38
N THR A 32 0.63 20.58 -5.31
CA THR A 32 0.08 20.40 -3.98
C THR A 32 -0.48 21.71 -3.45
N LYS A 33 -1.67 21.64 -2.84
CA LYS A 33 -2.37 22.81 -2.28
C LYS A 33 -1.70 23.35 -1.02
N ASN A 34 -0.93 22.53 -0.31
CA ASN A 34 -0.32 22.93 0.95
C ASN A 34 0.93 23.78 0.74
N ASN A 35 0.97 25.00 1.29
CA ASN A 35 2.08 25.94 1.12
C ASN A 35 2.93 26.14 2.38
N GLU A 36 2.61 25.46 3.48
CA GLU A 36 3.37 25.50 4.73
C GLU A 36 3.60 24.09 5.28
N TYR A 37 4.75 23.87 5.93
CA TYR A 37 5.03 22.64 6.66
C TYR A 37 5.72 22.93 7.99
N LEU A 38 5.53 22.01 8.94
CA LEU A 38 6.38 21.92 10.12
C LEU A 38 7.70 21.24 9.73
N CYS A 39 8.82 21.87 10.08
CA CYS A 39 10.13 21.26 9.89
C CYS A 39 10.22 19.96 10.70
N PRO A 40 10.55 18.81 10.10
CA PRO A 40 10.62 17.55 10.84
C PRO A 40 11.77 17.53 11.87
N LYS A 41 12.76 18.43 11.74
CA LYS A 41 13.91 18.54 12.65
C LYS A 41 13.65 19.43 13.88
N CYS A 42 13.04 20.60 13.69
CA CYS A 42 12.87 21.59 14.76
C CYS A 42 11.41 22.00 15.03
N GLN A 43 10.45 21.41 14.31
CA GLN A 43 9.01 21.64 14.41
C GLN A 43 8.55 23.09 14.18
N LYS A 44 9.42 23.99 13.75
CA LYS A 44 9.03 25.35 13.33
C LYS A 44 8.36 25.31 11.97
N LYS A 45 7.33 26.14 11.79
CA LYS A 45 6.65 26.33 10.50
C LYS A 45 7.57 26.98 9.47
N THR A 46 7.49 26.53 8.23
CA THR A 46 8.13 27.17 7.08
C THR A 46 7.23 27.12 5.85
N SER A 47 7.20 28.22 5.11
CA SER A 47 6.66 28.32 3.75
C SER A 47 7.76 28.56 2.71
N SER A 48 9.02 28.62 3.15
CA SER A 48 10.18 28.82 2.27
C SER A 48 10.43 27.56 1.46
N ILE A 49 10.54 27.72 0.14
CA ILE A 49 10.76 26.63 -0.81
C ILE A 49 12.19 26.77 -1.33
N ASN A 50 12.99 25.72 -1.13
CA ASN A 50 14.33 25.62 -1.69
C ASN A 50 14.25 25.47 -3.22
N HIS A 51 13.59 24.40 -3.66
CA HIS A 51 13.37 24.11 -5.07
C HIS A 51 12.17 23.19 -5.25
N ARG A 52 11.84 22.91 -6.52
CA ARG A 52 10.83 21.92 -6.90
C ARG A 52 11.43 20.91 -7.86
N PHE A 53 10.87 19.70 -7.87
CA PHE A 53 11.25 18.66 -8.82
C PHE A 53 10.01 17.92 -9.34
N LYS A 54 10.12 17.35 -10.54
CA LYS A 54 9.04 16.55 -11.13
C LYS A 54 9.06 15.15 -10.55
N HIS A 55 7.89 14.69 -10.11
CA HIS A 55 7.68 13.33 -9.63
C HIS A 55 6.47 12.74 -10.35
N GLN A 56 6.71 11.80 -11.28
CA GLN A 56 5.64 11.14 -12.01
C GLN A 56 5.13 9.95 -11.21
N VAL A 57 3.82 9.91 -10.96
CA VAL A 57 3.15 8.89 -10.15
C VAL A 57 1.97 8.32 -10.91
N ARG A 58 1.82 7.01 -10.90
CA ARG A 58 0.68 6.29 -11.48
C ARG A 58 -0.49 6.23 -10.50
N ASP A 59 -1.66 6.56 -11.00
CA ASP A 59 -2.94 6.52 -10.30
C ASP A 59 -3.94 5.59 -11.02
N ASN A 60 -5.12 5.41 -10.43
CA ASN A 60 -6.21 4.64 -11.02
C ASN A 60 -6.56 5.16 -12.42
N SER A 61 -6.77 4.21 -13.34
CA SER A 61 -7.10 4.51 -14.73
C SER A 61 -8.40 5.29 -14.84
N LEU A 62 -8.40 6.32 -15.68
CA LEU A 62 -9.58 7.12 -16.00
C LEU A 62 -9.99 6.84 -17.44
N SER A 63 -11.26 6.48 -17.64
CA SER A 63 -11.82 6.13 -18.95
C SER A 63 -10.99 5.07 -19.68
N ASN A 64 -10.60 4.01 -18.97
CA ASN A 64 -9.74 2.92 -19.46
C ASN A 64 -8.37 3.37 -19.99
N LYS A 65 -7.92 4.57 -19.60
CA LYS A 65 -6.58 5.09 -19.89
C LYS A 65 -5.76 5.20 -18.61
N ASP A 66 -4.49 4.92 -18.78
CA ASP A 66 -3.48 5.02 -17.75
C ASP A 66 -3.32 6.45 -17.21
N THR A 67 -3.67 6.70 -15.94
CA THR A 67 -3.60 8.04 -15.36
C THR A 67 -2.25 8.30 -14.71
N LEU A 68 -1.47 9.24 -15.25
CA LEU A 68 -0.19 9.66 -14.69
C LEU A 68 -0.30 11.06 -14.10
N LEU A 69 0.10 11.21 -12.85
CA LEU A 69 0.21 12.47 -12.13
C LEU A 69 1.65 12.97 -12.25
N ASN A 70 1.87 14.06 -12.97
CA ASN A 70 3.13 14.79 -12.96
C ASN A 70 3.10 15.80 -11.81
N ILE A 71 3.63 15.41 -10.66
CA ILE A 71 3.60 16.23 -9.45
C ILE A 71 4.80 17.18 -9.47
N ASN A 72 4.55 18.48 -9.41
CA ASN A 72 5.58 19.49 -9.19
C ASN A 72 5.88 19.62 -7.69
N ARG A 73 6.68 18.69 -7.17
CA ARG A 73 6.84 18.46 -5.73
C ARG A 73 7.81 19.48 -5.12
N LYS A 74 7.44 20.03 -3.96
CA LYS A 74 8.19 21.05 -3.22
C LYS A 74 9.20 20.44 -2.24
N VAL A 75 10.40 21.01 -2.24
CA VAL A 75 11.39 20.86 -1.16
C VAL A 75 11.40 22.14 -0.35
N PHE A 76 11.00 22.05 0.91
CA PHE A 76 10.96 23.17 1.84
C PHE A 76 12.32 23.41 2.47
N TYR A 77 12.64 24.67 2.76
CA TYR A 77 13.81 25.08 3.51
C TYR A 77 13.39 25.67 4.85
N CYS A 78 13.98 25.18 5.94
CA CYS A 78 13.71 25.69 7.29
C CYS A 78 14.78 26.71 7.68
N ASN A 79 14.50 28.01 7.55
CA ASN A 79 15.43 29.09 7.94
C ASN A 79 15.98 28.93 9.37
N PRO A 80 15.16 28.58 10.40
CA PRO A 80 15.66 28.47 11.77
C PRO A 80 16.73 27.40 12.03
N CYS A 81 16.82 26.34 11.23
CA CYS A 81 17.76 25.24 11.48
C CYS A 81 18.52 24.77 10.23
N ALA A 82 18.44 25.56 9.15
CA ALA A 82 19.04 25.32 7.84
C ALA A 82 18.74 23.93 7.22
N TYR A 83 17.65 23.28 7.62
CA TYR A 83 17.30 21.93 7.15
C TYR A 83 16.36 21.98 5.95
N SER A 84 16.67 21.20 4.90
CA SER A 84 15.80 21.02 3.73
C SER A 84 15.04 19.69 3.81
N PHE A 85 13.77 19.69 3.42
CA PHE A 85 12.96 18.46 3.39
C PHE A 85 11.90 18.48 2.30
N THR A 86 11.66 17.31 1.71
CA THR A 86 10.60 17.13 0.72
C THR A 86 9.23 17.08 1.39
N GLU A 87 8.23 17.71 0.77
CA GLU A 87 6.87 17.64 1.26
C GLU A 87 6.33 16.20 1.33
N LYS A 88 5.55 15.91 2.38
CA LYS A 88 4.87 14.61 2.55
C LYS A 88 3.51 14.65 1.86
N LEU A 89 3.24 13.67 1.00
CA LEU A 89 1.96 13.55 0.31
C LEU A 89 1.10 12.53 1.06
N LYS A 90 -0.22 12.74 1.14
CA LYS A 90 -1.09 11.75 1.81
C LYS A 90 -1.33 10.56 0.90
N SER A 91 -1.42 10.81 -0.40
CA SER A 91 -1.77 9.83 -1.42
C SER A 91 -0.58 9.08 -2.01
N VAL A 92 0.67 9.48 -1.70
CA VAL A 92 1.89 8.89 -2.29
C VAL A 92 2.99 8.80 -1.23
N GLU A 93 3.55 7.61 -1.04
CA GLU A 93 4.69 7.41 -0.13
C GLU A 93 5.99 8.03 -0.69
N PRO A 94 6.96 8.40 0.17
CA PRO A 94 8.27 8.87 -0.29
C PRO A 94 8.92 7.88 -1.27
N ARG A 95 9.40 8.38 -2.41
CA ARG A 95 10.07 7.61 -3.49
C ARG A 95 9.17 6.61 -4.25
N HIS A 96 7.91 6.45 -3.88
CA HIS A 96 6.99 5.58 -4.61
C HIS A 96 6.49 6.24 -5.90
N ILE A 97 6.36 5.45 -6.95
CA ILE A 97 5.84 5.86 -8.27
C ILE A 97 4.36 5.51 -8.46
N TYR A 98 3.67 5.07 -7.41
CA TYR A 98 2.25 4.73 -7.40
C TYR A 98 1.53 5.49 -6.29
N THR A 99 0.26 5.83 -6.51
CA THR A 99 -0.59 6.30 -5.40
C THR A 99 -0.96 5.11 -4.50
N LYS A 100 -1.15 5.37 -3.20
CA LYS A 100 -1.57 4.34 -2.23
C LYS A 100 -2.85 3.63 -2.65
N ARG A 101 -3.82 4.37 -3.19
CA ARG A 101 -5.09 3.79 -3.65
C ARG A 101 -4.94 2.91 -4.89
N PHE A 102 -3.94 3.18 -5.73
CA PHE A 102 -3.62 2.32 -6.86
C PHE A 102 -2.93 1.05 -6.38
N GLU A 103 -1.96 1.16 -5.46
CA GLU A 103 -1.32 0.00 -4.85
C GLU A 103 -2.35 -0.89 -4.12
N GLN A 104 -3.27 -0.28 -3.37
CA GLN A 104 -4.38 -0.96 -2.71
C GLN A 104 -5.28 -1.72 -3.70
N LYS A 105 -5.68 -1.07 -4.80
CA LYS A 105 -6.45 -1.73 -5.87
C LYS A 105 -5.71 -2.94 -6.43
N VAL A 106 -4.40 -2.81 -6.70
CA VAL A 106 -3.59 -3.91 -7.24
C VAL A 106 -3.52 -5.07 -6.23
N PHE A 107 -3.36 -4.77 -4.93
CA PHE A 107 -3.40 -5.77 -3.88
C PHE A 107 -4.75 -6.51 -3.83
N GLU A 108 -5.86 -5.78 -3.86
CA GLU A 108 -7.22 -6.35 -3.88
C GLU A 108 -7.48 -7.20 -5.14
N ASP A 109 -7.04 -6.73 -6.31
CA ASP A 109 -7.16 -7.48 -7.57
C ASP A 109 -6.46 -8.85 -7.49
N CYS A 110 -5.34 -8.95 -6.75
CA CYS A 110 -4.58 -10.18 -6.53
C CYS A 110 -5.26 -11.20 -5.62
N LEU A 111 -6.22 -10.79 -4.78
CA LEU A 111 -6.98 -11.72 -3.93
C LEU A 111 -7.87 -12.63 -4.78
N GLU A 112 -8.33 -12.13 -5.93
CA GLU A 112 -9.27 -12.82 -6.82
C GLU A 112 -8.62 -13.30 -8.14
N ASN A 113 -7.35 -12.95 -8.39
CA ASN A 113 -6.69 -13.21 -9.67
C ASN A 113 -5.19 -13.52 -9.51
N THR A 114 -4.62 -14.18 -10.52
CA THR A 114 -3.16 -14.39 -10.58
C THR A 114 -2.42 -13.10 -10.85
N TYR A 115 -1.19 -12.97 -10.35
CA TYR A 115 -0.32 -11.80 -10.61
C TYR A 115 -0.17 -11.51 -12.11
N THR A 116 -0.03 -12.54 -12.96
CA THR A 116 0.06 -12.37 -14.41
C THR A 116 -1.19 -11.68 -15.00
N ARG A 117 -2.39 -12.06 -14.52
CA ARG A 117 -3.65 -11.46 -14.97
C ARG A 117 -3.78 -10.02 -14.47
N VAL A 118 -3.45 -9.78 -13.20
CA VAL A 118 -3.46 -8.43 -12.60
C VAL A 118 -2.47 -7.51 -13.33
N ALA A 119 -1.24 -7.98 -13.56
CA ALA A 119 -0.20 -7.27 -14.30
C ALA A 119 -0.67 -6.87 -15.71
N LYS A 120 -1.24 -7.82 -16.45
CA LYS A 120 -1.80 -7.56 -17.79
C LYS A 120 -2.93 -6.53 -17.75
N SER A 121 -3.86 -6.63 -16.79
CA SER A 121 -5.02 -5.73 -16.69
C SER A 121 -4.67 -4.31 -16.25
N ASN A 122 -3.59 -4.15 -15.47
CA ASN A 122 -3.15 -2.85 -14.95
C ASN A 122 -1.93 -2.28 -15.71
N HIS A 123 -1.47 -2.95 -16.78
CA HIS A 123 -0.28 -2.58 -17.56
C HIS A 123 1.01 -2.49 -16.71
N LEU A 124 1.20 -3.45 -15.81
CA LEU A 124 2.38 -3.58 -14.96
C LEU A 124 3.19 -4.82 -15.36
N THR A 125 4.44 -4.90 -14.89
CA THR A 125 5.19 -6.17 -14.91
C THR A 125 4.72 -7.07 -13.77
N TYR A 126 5.03 -8.37 -13.89
CA TYR A 126 4.77 -9.34 -12.83
C TYR A 126 5.44 -8.90 -11.51
N ASP A 127 6.74 -8.59 -11.55
CA ASP A 127 7.52 -8.20 -10.38
C ASP A 127 6.98 -6.94 -9.68
N CYS A 128 6.42 -5.99 -10.44
CA CYS A 128 5.77 -4.82 -9.86
C CYS A 128 4.50 -5.19 -9.07
N VAL A 129 3.71 -6.13 -9.59
CA VAL A 129 2.49 -6.59 -8.91
C VAL A 129 2.85 -7.40 -7.68
N GLU A 130 3.78 -8.34 -7.80
CA GLU A 130 4.29 -9.15 -6.69
C GLU A 130 4.86 -8.25 -5.58
N GLY A 131 5.73 -7.30 -5.91
CA GLY A 131 6.30 -6.39 -4.92
C GLY A 131 5.29 -5.44 -4.27
N ILE A 132 4.22 -5.04 -4.97
CA ILE A 132 3.11 -4.29 -4.35
C ILE A 132 2.36 -5.21 -3.37
N TYR A 133 2.04 -6.43 -3.80
CA TYR A 133 1.28 -7.38 -3.02
C TYR A 133 2.01 -7.75 -1.74
N GLU A 134 3.26 -8.21 -1.84
CA GLU A 134 4.08 -8.63 -0.69
C GLU A 134 4.24 -7.51 0.33
N ARG A 135 4.49 -6.28 -0.13
CA ARG A 135 4.65 -5.14 0.78
C ARG A 135 3.37 -4.82 1.55
N ILE A 136 2.21 -4.87 0.90
CA ILE A 136 0.93 -4.61 1.58
C ILE A 136 0.55 -5.79 2.47
N ALA A 137 0.76 -7.03 2.01
CA ALA A 137 0.53 -8.25 2.78
C ALA A 137 1.34 -8.24 4.08
N GLU A 138 2.62 -7.86 4.04
CA GLU A 138 3.47 -7.73 5.23
C GLU A 138 2.90 -6.72 6.21
N ILE A 139 2.43 -5.55 5.75
CA ILE A 139 1.80 -4.55 6.62
C ILE A 139 0.53 -5.13 7.28
N CYS A 140 -0.28 -5.86 6.52
CA CYS A 140 -1.48 -6.53 7.04
C CYS A 140 -1.13 -7.59 8.09
N ILE A 141 -0.12 -8.42 7.83
CA ILE A 141 0.36 -9.44 8.77
C ILE A 141 0.86 -8.79 10.06
N GLN A 142 1.72 -7.76 9.97
CA GLN A 142 2.21 -7.04 11.14
C GLN A 142 1.07 -6.38 11.93
N HIS A 143 0.05 -5.86 11.24
CA HIS A 143 -1.14 -5.34 11.89
C HIS A 143 -1.91 -6.43 12.65
N LEU A 144 -2.14 -7.59 12.04
CA LEU A 144 -2.81 -8.73 12.67
C LEU A 144 -2.02 -9.24 13.88
N LEU A 145 -0.69 -9.34 13.79
CA LEU A 145 0.17 -9.75 14.91
C LEU A 145 0.18 -8.75 16.06
N SER A 146 -0.10 -7.47 15.78
CA SER A 146 -0.25 -6.44 16.83
C SER A 146 -1.59 -6.52 17.57
N LEU A 147 -2.58 -7.24 17.02
CA LEU A 147 -3.84 -7.49 17.69
C LEU A 147 -3.58 -8.51 18.81
N ASN A 148 -3.37 -8.03 20.02
CA ASN A 148 -3.30 -8.86 21.22
C ASN A 148 -4.71 -9.29 21.66
N GLU A 149 -5.48 -9.82 20.70
CA GLU A 149 -6.86 -10.24 20.91
C GLU A 149 -6.92 -11.61 21.58
N GLU A 150 -7.90 -11.76 22.46
CA GLU A 150 -8.19 -13.03 23.11
C GLU A 150 -8.64 -14.08 22.09
N ILE A 151 -7.98 -15.23 22.10
CA ILE A 151 -8.43 -16.40 21.32
C ILE A 151 -9.65 -16.98 22.03
N GLU A 152 -10.83 -16.78 21.43
CA GLU A 152 -12.09 -17.27 21.99
C GLU A 152 -12.27 -18.76 21.71
N ILE A 153 -12.09 -19.14 20.44
CA ILE A 153 -12.21 -20.50 19.94
C ILE A 153 -11.04 -20.77 19.01
N LEU A 154 -10.13 -21.65 19.42
CA LEU A 154 -9.00 -22.06 18.59
C LEU A 154 -9.45 -23.13 17.59
N GLY A 155 -9.33 -22.85 16.30
CA GLY A 155 -9.51 -23.82 15.23
C GLY A 155 -8.17 -24.27 14.68
N ILE A 156 -8.02 -25.57 14.42
CA ILE A 156 -6.86 -26.15 13.74
C ILE A 156 -7.38 -26.97 12.58
N ASP A 157 -6.94 -26.63 11.37
CA ASP A 157 -7.27 -27.34 10.14
C ASP A 157 -6.01 -27.60 9.31
N GLU A 158 -6.12 -28.30 8.19
CA GLU A 158 -5.01 -28.61 7.29
C GLU A 158 -5.21 -28.02 5.90
N ILE A 159 -4.17 -27.39 5.36
CA ILE A 159 -4.13 -26.92 3.97
C ILE A 159 -3.01 -27.61 3.20
N SER A 160 -3.29 -28.03 1.96
CA SER A 160 -2.25 -28.54 1.05
C SER A 160 -1.72 -27.41 0.19
N ILE A 161 -0.41 -27.13 0.30
CA ILE A 161 0.22 -26.01 -0.40
C ILE A 161 0.50 -26.35 -1.88
N LYS A 162 0.67 -27.63 -2.21
CA LYS A 162 0.94 -28.08 -3.59
C LYS A 162 -0.21 -28.90 -4.16
N LYS A 163 -0.41 -28.75 -5.48
CA LYS A 163 -1.35 -29.61 -6.23
C LYS A 163 -1.01 -31.10 -6.00
N GLY A 164 -2.04 -31.90 -5.75
CA GLY A 164 -1.91 -33.34 -5.51
C GLY A 164 -1.87 -33.75 -4.04
N HIS A 165 -2.36 -32.93 -3.11
CA HIS A 165 -2.46 -33.25 -1.68
C HIS A 165 -1.13 -33.66 -1.05
N LYS A 166 -0.08 -32.88 -1.35
CA LYS A 166 1.26 -33.04 -0.76
C LYS A 166 1.60 -31.78 0.02
N ASP A 167 2.54 -31.90 0.96
CA ASP A 167 3.02 -30.81 1.80
C ASP A 167 1.88 -30.08 2.55
N PHE A 168 1.23 -30.82 3.44
CA PHE A 168 0.19 -30.28 4.31
C PHE A 168 0.77 -29.44 5.43
N GLN A 169 0.16 -28.28 5.64
CA GLN A 169 0.44 -27.35 6.73
C GLN A 169 -0.77 -27.25 7.64
N ALA A 170 -0.52 -27.12 8.94
CA ALA A 170 -1.59 -26.85 9.89
C ALA A 170 -1.91 -25.35 9.88
N VAL A 171 -3.18 -25.02 9.75
CA VAL A 171 -3.70 -23.65 9.81
C VAL A 171 -4.35 -23.46 11.18
N VAL A 172 -3.83 -22.51 11.94
CA VAL A 172 -4.38 -22.13 13.24
C VAL A 172 -5.22 -20.88 13.06
N SER A 173 -6.44 -20.87 13.61
CA SER A 173 -7.40 -19.78 13.45
C SER A 173 -8.10 -19.42 14.76
N ASN A 174 -8.52 -18.16 14.88
CA ASN A 174 -9.47 -17.73 15.90
C ASN A 174 -10.87 -17.79 15.29
N VAL A 175 -11.55 -18.93 15.46
CA VAL A 175 -12.84 -19.22 14.82
C VAL A 175 -13.91 -18.24 15.30
N GLY A 176 -13.88 -17.82 16.56
CA GLY A 176 -14.84 -16.85 17.11
C GLY A 176 -14.79 -15.49 16.41
N LYS A 177 -13.62 -15.12 15.87
CA LYS A 177 -13.39 -13.84 15.18
C LYS A 177 -13.26 -13.96 13.66
N GLY A 178 -13.13 -15.18 13.13
CA GLY A 178 -13.09 -15.45 11.70
C GLY A 178 -11.78 -15.08 11.01
N TYR A 179 -10.63 -15.21 11.68
CA TYR A 179 -9.32 -14.96 11.06
C TYR A 179 -8.28 -16.06 11.36
N VAL A 180 -7.31 -16.20 10.44
CA VAL A 180 -6.14 -17.10 10.59
C VAL A 180 -5.10 -16.41 11.47
N ILE A 181 -4.64 -17.12 12.50
CA ILE A 181 -3.59 -16.68 13.41
C ILE A 181 -2.22 -17.01 12.83
N GLU A 182 -2.04 -18.25 12.36
CA GLU A 182 -0.73 -18.74 11.90
C GLU A 182 -0.90 -19.92 10.93
N VAL A 183 0.05 -20.08 10.01
CA VAL A 183 0.21 -21.27 9.17
C VAL A 183 1.52 -21.96 9.54
N LEU A 184 1.43 -23.12 10.17
CA LEU A 184 2.60 -23.85 10.65
C LEU A 184 3.38 -24.50 9.50
N LYS A 185 4.69 -24.65 9.69
CA LYS A 185 5.61 -25.24 8.69
C LYS A 185 5.15 -26.61 8.16
N ASP A 186 4.49 -27.41 9.01
CA ASP A 186 3.93 -28.72 8.72
C ASP A 186 2.78 -29.05 9.68
N ARG A 187 2.07 -30.15 9.41
CA ARG A 187 0.98 -30.66 10.26
C ARG A 187 1.40 -31.68 11.32
N LYS A 188 2.71 -31.84 11.58
CA LYS A 188 3.18 -32.90 12.49
C LYS A 188 2.76 -32.59 13.92
N LYS A 189 2.49 -33.64 14.70
CA LYS A 189 2.09 -33.53 16.10
C LYS A 189 3.08 -32.69 16.90
N GLU A 190 4.38 -32.89 16.69
CA GLU A 190 5.43 -32.17 17.41
C GLU A 190 5.35 -30.66 17.15
N THR A 191 5.19 -30.25 15.90
CA THR A 191 5.06 -28.84 15.49
C THR A 191 3.82 -28.19 16.09
N VAL A 192 2.68 -28.87 16.05
CA VAL A 192 1.42 -28.35 16.60
C VAL A 192 1.50 -28.23 18.12
N VAL A 193 2.03 -29.25 18.82
CA VAL A 193 2.20 -29.22 20.28
C VAL A 193 3.14 -28.08 20.70
N GLU A 194 4.26 -27.90 19.99
CA GLU A 194 5.20 -26.80 20.26
C GLU A 194 4.53 -25.42 20.11
N TYR A 195 3.68 -25.24 19.10
CA TYR A 195 2.91 -24.01 18.93
C TYR A 195 1.92 -23.80 20.08
N LEU A 196 1.12 -24.82 20.43
CA LEU A 196 0.12 -24.73 21.50
C LEU A 196 0.74 -24.39 22.86
N GLN A 197 1.95 -24.90 23.14
CA GLN A 197 2.68 -24.58 24.38
C GLN A 197 3.13 -23.12 24.47
N LYS A 198 3.25 -22.42 23.34
CA LYS A 198 3.62 -20.99 23.30
C LYS A 198 2.42 -20.07 23.43
N LEU A 199 1.19 -20.60 23.29
CA LEU A 199 0.00 -19.78 23.46
C LEU A 199 -0.11 -19.29 24.91
N PRO A 200 -0.56 -18.04 25.13
CA PRO A 200 -0.77 -17.53 26.46
C PRO A 200 -1.78 -18.42 27.19
N ILE A 201 -1.42 -18.88 28.39
CA ILE A 201 -2.33 -19.63 29.26
C ILE A 201 -3.40 -18.65 29.73
N LYS A 202 -4.67 -18.97 29.45
CA LYS A 202 -5.81 -18.25 30.01
C LYS A 202 -5.74 -18.40 31.53
N ALA A 203 -5.61 -17.28 32.24
CA ALA A 203 -5.64 -17.23 33.70
C ALA A 203 -7.01 -17.62 34.25
#